data_AF-S8CWZ5-F1
#
_entry.id   AF-S8CWZ5-F1
#
_cell.length_a   1.000
_cell.length_b   1.000
_cell.length_c   1.000
_cell.angle_alpha   90.00
_cell.angle_beta   90.00
_cell.angle_gamma   90.00
#
_symmetry.space_group_name_H-M   'P 1'
#
loop_
_entity.id
_entity.type
_entity.pdbx_description
1 polymer ?
#
loop_
_entity_poly.entity_id
_entity_poly.type
_entity_poly.pdbx_seq_one_letter_code
_entity_poly.pdbx_strand_id
1 'polypeptide(L)'
;MAEENILTKKTVCLDVPTRWNSVYDMLERACEFKTVFERYELCDADFRTEFTQDKIQSPNAMDWSMVQQLAEKEREAQRAAIVQQLKIISEVEDNDNDSELENYMLEKPLPLKDDFDILH
;
A
#
# COMPACT_ATOMS: atom_id res chain seq x y z
N MET A 1 -30.02 -26.62 3.43
CA MET A 1 -28.90 -26.00 2.71
C MET A 1 -28.90 -24.55 3.16
N ALA A 2 -27.90 -24.13 3.94
CA ALA A 2 -27.89 -22.79 4.53
C ALA A 2 -27.51 -21.79 3.44
N GLU A 3 -28.39 -20.83 3.19
CA GLU A 3 -28.12 -19.68 2.34
C GLU A 3 -27.21 -18.73 3.11
N GLU A 4 -25.93 -18.64 2.72
CA GLU A 4 -25.03 -17.63 3.27
C GLU A 4 -25.48 -16.25 2.79
N ASN A 5 -26.06 -15.48 3.71
CA ASN A 5 -26.46 -14.10 3.48
C ASN A 5 -25.22 -13.21 3.57
N ILE A 6 -24.56 -12.99 2.43
CA ILE A 6 -23.40 -12.10 2.35
C ILE A 6 -23.92 -10.66 2.48
N LEU A 7 -23.89 -10.11 3.71
CA LEU A 7 -24.39 -8.76 4.03
C LEU A 7 -23.59 -7.61 3.38
N THR A 8 -22.50 -7.91 2.68
CA THR A 8 -21.56 -6.89 2.25
C THR A 8 -21.09 -7.13 0.82
N LYS A 9 -21.62 -6.35 -0.12
CA LYS A 9 -21.15 -6.27 -1.51
C LYS A 9 -19.95 -5.32 -1.64
N LYS A 10 -19.02 -5.35 -0.68
CA LYS A 10 -17.76 -4.57 -0.76
C LYS A 10 -16.86 -5.25 -1.78
N THR A 11 -16.93 -4.79 -3.02
CA THR A 11 -15.92 -5.11 -4.03
C THR A 11 -14.61 -4.46 -3.60
N VAL A 12 -13.64 -5.27 -3.17
CA VAL A 12 -12.25 -4.84 -3.07
C VAL A 12 -11.85 -4.43 -4.49
N CYS A 13 -11.70 -3.12 -4.72
CA CYS A 13 -11.25 -2.63 -6.01
C CYS A 13 -9.85 -3.22 -6.22
N LEU A 14 -9.76 -4.21 -7.10
CA LEU A 14 -8.53 -4.83 -7.58
C LEU A 14 -7.81 -3.91 -8.58
N ASP A 15 -8.06 -2.59 -8.51
CA ASP A 15 -7.17 -1.63 -9.10
C ASP A 15 -5.95 -1.56 -8.19
N VAL A 16 -5.00 -2.44 -8.49
CA VAL A 16 -3.62 -2.34 -8.05
C VAL A 16 -2.91 -1.45 -9.08
N PRO A 17 -2.86 -0.11 -8.93
CA PRO A 17 -1.86 0.67 -9.61
C PRO A 17 -0.59 0.78 -8.75
N THR A 18 -0.22 -0.23 -7.94
CA THR A 18 1.22 -0.44 -7.67
C THR A 18 1.81 -1.19 -8.85
N ARG A 19 1.64 -0.55 -10.01
CA ARG A 19 2.20 -0.90 -11.28
C ARG A 19 3.67 -0.54 -11.19
N TRP A 20 4.42 -1.40 -10.51
CA TRP A 20 5.88 -1.48 -10.46
C TRP A 20 6.55 -0.15 -10.78
N ASN A 21 6.91 0.58 -9.73
CA ASN A 21 7.87 1.67 -9.84
C ASN A 21 9.26 1.09 -10.13
N SER A 22 9.39 0.27 -11.18
CA SER A 22 10.53 -0.60 -11.46
C SER A 22 11.84 0.18 -11.59
N VAL A 23 11.77 1.42 -12.05
CA VAL A 23 12.90 2.35 -12.06
C VAL A 23 13.29 2.76 -10.64
N TYR A 24 12.35 3.15 -9.79
CA TYR A 24 12.66 3.58 -8.42
C TYR A 24 13.00 2.41 -7.49
N ASP A 25 12.36 1.26 -7.64
CA ASP A 25 12.71 0.02 -6.95
C ASP A 25 14.12 -0.44 -7.34
N MET A 26 14.48 -0.29 -8.62
CA MET A 26 15.84 -0.53 -9.11
C MET A 26 16.82 0.48 -8.52
N LEU A 27 16.48 1.77 -8.45
CA LEU A 27 17.33 2.81 -7.87
C LEU A 27 17.54 2.60 -6.36
N GLU A 28 16.50 2.19 -5.64
CA GLU A 28 16.59 1.83 -4.21
C GLU A 28 17.54 0.63 -4.02
N ARG A 29 17.37 -0.43 -4.82
CA ARG A 29 18.27 -1.60 -4.82
C ARG A 29 19.69 -1.20 -5.19
N ALA A 30 19.87 -0.37 -6.22
CA ALA A 30 21.19 0.10 -6.64
C ALA A 30 21.92 0.86 -5.51
N CYS A 31 21.20 1.61 -4.68
CA CYS A 31 21.79 2.28 -3.52
C CYS A 31 22.42 1.29 -2.52
N GLU A 32 21.81 0.12 -2.32
CA GLU A 32 22.34 -0.93 -1.43
C GLU A 32 23.69 -1.47 -1.95
N PHE A 33 23.87 -1.48 -3.28
CA PHE A 33 25.09 -1.95 -3.94
C PHE A 33 26.16 -0.88 -4.12
N LYS A 34 25.95 0.37 -3.69
CA LYS A 34 26.96 1.45 -3.83
C LYS A 34 28.36 1.00 -3.36
N THR A 35 28.43 0.38 -2.19
CA THR A 35 29.70 -0.10 -1.60
C THR A 35 30.36 -1.23 -2.41
N VAL A 36 29.55 -1.99 -3.16
CA VAL A 36 30.01 -3.04 -4.06
C VAL A 36 30.64 -2.41 -5.30
N PHE A 37 30.02 -1.39 -5.88
CA PHE A 37 30.60 -0.63 -7.00
C PHE A 37 31.92 0.05 -6.61
N GLU A 38 31.98 0.69 -5.43
CA GLU A 38 33.22 1.28 -4.91
C GLU A 38 34.34 0.24 -4.75
N ARG A 39 34.01 -0.97 -4.30
CA ARG A 39 34.98 -2.07 -4.17
C ARG A 39 35.44 -2.62 -5.52
N TYR A 40 34.54 -2.75 -6.49
CA TYR A 40 34.91 -3.16 -7.85
C TYR A 40 35.86 -2.17 -8.48
N GLU A 41 35.63 -0.86 -8.31
CA GLU A 41 36.54 0.16 -8.84
C GLU A 41 37.96 0.07 -8.25
N LEU A 42 38.09 -0.34 -6.98
CA LEU A 42 39.38 -0.55 -6.31
C LEU A 42 40.06 -1.87 -6.72
N CYS A 43 39.31 -2.98 -6.74
CA CYS A 43 39.87 -4.32 -6.81
C CYS A 43 39.88 -4.94 -8.21
N ASP A 44 39.02 -4.49 -9.12
CA ASP A 44 38.78 -5.14 -10.41
C ASP A 44 39.31 -4.28 -11.57
N ALA A 45 40.35 -4.79 -12.23
CA ALA A 45 40.97 -4.12 -13.36
C ALA A 45 40.09 -4.16 -14.61
N ASP A 46 39.35 -5.26 -14.81
CA ASP A 46 38.48 -5.45 -15.95
C ASP A 46 37.28 -4.48 -15.86
N PHE A 47 36.73 -4.34 -14.65
CA PHE A 47 35.71 -3.33 -14.34
C PHE A 47 36.17 -1.93 -14.74
N ARG A 48 37.37 -1.49 -14.32
CA ARG A 48 37.89 -0.16 -14.72
C ARG A 48 38.08 -0.02 -16.23
N THR A 49 38.49 -1.09 -16.91
CA THR A 49 38.69 -1.07 -18.37
C THR A 49 37.39 -0.95 -19.15
N GLU A 50 36.29 -1.55 -18.69
CA GLU A 50 34.98 -1.40 -19.32
C GLU A 50 34.52 0.07 -19.32
N PHE A 51 34.66 0.77 -18.18
CA PHE A 51 34.31 2.20 -18.08
C PHE A 51 35.26 3.11 -18.88
N THR A 52 36.49 2.68 -19.14
CA THR A 52 37.43 3.45 -19.98
C THR A 52 37.25 3.21 -21.48
N GLN A 53 36.82 2.01 -21.90
CA GLN A 53 36.60 1.68 -23.31
C GLN A 53 35.35 2.36 -23.89
N ASP A 54 34.24 2.36 -23.16
CA ASP A 54 32.97 2.91 -23.65
C ASP A 54 32.78 4.41 -23.37
N LYS A 55 33.79 5.08 -22.79
CA LYS A 55 33.72 6.47 -22.27
C LYS A 55 32.61 6.70 -21.24
N ILE A 56 32.02 5.64 -20.69
CA ILE A 56 31.03 5.73 -19.63
C ILE A 56 31.80 5.88 -18.33
N GLN A 57 31.62 6.99 -17.62
CA GLN A 57 32.27 7.16 -16.32
C GLN A 57 31.55 6.31 -15.27
N SER A 58 32.32 5.71 -14.36
CA SER A 58 31.78 5.10 -13.13
C SER A 58 30.92 6.13 -12.38
N PRO A 59 29.76 5.73 -11.82
CA PRO A 59 28.91 6.65 -11.05
C PRO A 59 29.69 7.31 -9.92
N ASN A 60 29.76 8.64 -9.95
CA ASN A 60 30.50 9.41 -8.95
C ASN A 60 29.62 9.70 -7.71
N ALA A 61 30.22 10.34 -6.70
CA ALA A 61 29.52 10.65 -5.45
C ALA A 61 28.23 11.48 -5.64
N MET A 62 28.19 12.36 -6.65
CA MET A 62 27.01 13.16 -6.96
C MET A 62 25.90 12.32 -7.58
N ASP A 63 26.25 11.38 -8.47
CA ASP A 63 25.28 10.46 -9.06
C ASP A 63 24.61 9.62 -7.98
N TRP A 64 25.40 9.07 -7.04
CA TRP A 64 24.86 8.32 -5.90
C TRP A 64 23.95 9.16 -5.00
N SER A 65 24.32 10.43 -4.75
CA SER A 65 23.50 11.35 -3.97
C SER A 65 22.17 11.66 -4.67
N MET A 66 22.20 11.85 -5.98
CA MET A 66 20.99 12.08 -6.79
C MET A 66 20.07 10.86 -6.76
N VAL A 67 20.61 9.67 -6.97
CA VAL A 67 19.84 8.41 -6.94
C VAL A 67 19.19 8.20 -5.56
N GLN A 68 19.93 8.44 -4.47
CA GLN A 68 19.38 8.35 -3.12
C GLN A 68 18.24 9.35 -2.87
N GLN A 69 18.41 10.61 -3.29
CA GLN A 69 17.35 11.62 -3.15
C GLN A 69 16.11 11.29 -3.98
N LEU A 70 16.28 10.73 -5.18
CA LEU A 70 15.17 10.31 -6.03
C LEU A 70 14.41 9.14 -5.39
N ALA A 71 15.12 8.13 -4.89
CA ALA A 71 14.49 7.00 -4.19
C ALA A 71 13.78 7.44 -2.91
N GLU A 72 14.37 8.37 -2.16
CA GLU A 72 13.76 8.93 -0.94
C GLU A 72 12.46 9.67 -1.22
N LYS A 73 12.49 10.62 -2.18
CA LYS A 73 11.31 11.41 -2.55
C LYS A 73 10.16 10.54 -3.01
N GLU A 74 10.46 9.50 -3.79
CA GLU A 74 9.44 8.56 -4.26
C GLU A 74 8.84 7.76 -3.10
N ARG A 75 9.68 7.27 -2.17
CA ARG A 75 9.20 6.56 -0.98
C ARG A 75 8.36 7.45 -0.06
N GLU A 76 8.73 8.71 0.11
CA GLU A 76 7.94 9.69 0.84
C GLU A 76 6.59 9.96 0.17
N ALA A 77 6.55 10.12 -1.15
CA ALA A 77 5.33 10.31 -1.91
C ALA A 77 4.38 9.12 -1.77
N GLN A 78 4.90 7.89 -1.86
CA GLN A 78 4.13 6.66 -1.66
C GLN A 78 3.60 6.55 -0.23
N ARG A 79 4.44 6.85 0.78
CA ARG A 79 4.02 6.86 2.19
C ARG A 79 2.90 7.88 2.42
N ALA A 80 3.04 9.09 1.87
CA ALA A 80 2.02 10.13 1.99
C ALA A 80 0.69 9.69 1.35
N ALA A 81 0.74 9.04 0.19
CA ALA A 81 -0.45 8.50 -0.47
C ALA A 81 -1.14 7.43 0.39
N ILE A 82 -0.38 6.50 0.99
CA ILE A 82 -0.94 5.48 1.89
C ILE A 82 -1.56 6.12 3.13
N VAL A 83 -0.88 7.09 3.76
CA VAL A 83 -1.39 7.80 4.93
C VAL A 83 -2.70 8.53 4.61
N GLN A 84 -2.78 9.18 3.44
CA GLN A 84 -3.99 9.84 2.99
C GLN A 84 -5.15 8.85 2.78
N GLN A 85 -4.88 7.69 2.17
CA GLN A 85 -5.88 6.63 1.99
C GLN A 85 -6.37 6.07 3.33
N LEU A 86 -5.46 5.81 4.29
CA LEU A 86 -5.82 5.32 5.63
C LEU A 86 -6.67 6.32 6.41
N LYS A 87 -6.41 7.62 6.26
CA LYS A 87 -7.20 8.66 6.91
C LYS A 87 -8.66 8.66 6.44
N ILE A 88 -8.87 8.52 5.13
CA ILE A 88 -10.21 8.43 4.54
C ILE A 88 -10.94 7.19 5.07
N ILE A 89 -10.26 6.06 5.20
CA ILE A 89 -10.86 4.82 5.74
C ILE A 89 -11.31 5.03 7.20
N SER A 90 -10.48 5.65 8.03
CA SER A 90 -10.83 5.96 9.42
C SER A 90 -12.04 6.90 9.55
N GLU A 91 -12.13 7.94 8.71
CA GLU A 91 -13.23 8.91 8.76
C GLU A 91 -14.58 8.32 8.31
N VAL A 92 -14.58 7.23 7.54
CA VAL A 92 -15.79 6.49 7.13
C VAL A 92 -16.27 5.56 8.24
N GLU A 93 -15.38 5.00 9.05
CA GLU A 93 -15.74 4.08 10.13
C GLU A 93 -16.43 4.77 11.32
N ASP A 94 -16.15 6.06 11.54
CA ASP A 94 -16.79 6.86 12.61
C ASP A 94 -18.23 7.32 12.27
N ASN A 95 -18.72 7.12 11.03
CA ASN A 95 -19.96 7.75 10.55
C ASN A 95 -21.21 6.85 10.55
N ASP A 96 -21.08 5.53 10.73
CA ASP A 96 -22.13 4.60 10.25
C ASP A 96 -22.78 3.66 11.28
N ASN A 97 -22.63 3.82 12.61
CA ASN A 97 -23.21 2.78 13.49
C ASN A 97 -23.89 3.15 14.82
N ASP A 98 -23.83 4.39 15.32
CA ASP A 98 -24.51 4.68 16.60
C ASP A 98 -26.01 5.00 16.44
N SER A 99 -26.43 5.57 15.30
CA SER A 99 -27.84 5.97 15.13
C SER A 99 -28.79 4.82 14.82
N GLU A 100 -28.33 3.75 14.16
CA GLU A 100 -29.21 2.64 13.79
C GLU A 100 -29.47 1.72 14.99
N LEU A 101 -28.46 1.46 15.81
CA LEU A 101 -28.57 0.63 17.01
C LEU A 101 -29.51 1.24 18.06
N GLU A 102 -29.50 2.57 18.19
CA GLU A 102 -30.37 3.30 19.12
C GLU A 102 -31.86 3.21 18.70
N ASN A 103 -32.15 3.14 17.40
CA ASN A 103 -33.52 2.92 16.90
C ASN A 103 -34.03 1.51 17.21
N TYR A 104 -33.19 0.47 17.09
CA TYR A 104 -33.58 -0.89 17.47
C TYR A 104 -33.84 -1.04 18.97
N MET A 105 -33.18 -0.24 19.81
CA MET A 105 -33.40 -0.24 21.26
C MET A 105 -34.65 0.56 21.69
N LEU A 106 -35.16 1.42 20.82
CA LEU A 106 -36.37 2.25 21.03
C LEU A 106 -37.64 1.64 20.41
N GLU A 107 -37.53 0.64 19.54
CA GLU A 107 -38.68 -0.15 19.09
C GLU A 107 -39.27 -0.94 20.27
N LYS A 108 -40.36 -0.41 20.83
CA LYS A 108 -41.15 -1.10 21.84
C LYS A 108 -41.53 -2.50 21.33
N PRO A 109 -41.41 -3.56 22.15
CA PRO A 109 -41.84 -4.88 21.74
C PRO A 109 -43.32 -4.81 21.34
N LEU A 110 -43.61 -5.20 20.08
CA LEU A 110 -44.97 -5.44 19.64
C LEU A 110 -45.61 -6.41 20.65
N PRO A 111 -46.84 -6.17 21.10
CA PRO A 111 -47.51 -7.10 21.99
C PRO A 111 -47.53 -8.45 21.29
N LEU A 112 -46.89 -9.44 21.93
CA LEU A 112 -47.03 -10.85 21.58
C LEU A 112 -48.53 -11.12 21.55
N LYS A 113 -49.09 -11.24 20.34
CA LYS A 113 -50.39 -11.84 20.21
C LYS A 113 -50.17 -13.30 20.56
N ASP A 114 -50.81 -13.72 21.64
CA ASP A 114 -50.91 -15.12 21.99
C ASP A 114 -51.55 -15.84 20.80
N ASP A 115 -50.72 -16.41 19.93
CA ASP A 115 -51.14 -17.30 18.84
C ASP A 115 -51.47 -18.70 19.39
N PHE A 116 -51.93 -18.78 20.64
CA PHE A 116 -52.54 -19.96 21.21
C PHE A 116 -54.06 -19.80 21.06
N ASP A 117 -54.56 -20.12 19.87
CA ASP A 117 -55.87 -20.79 19.66
C ASP A 117 -56.21 -20.88 18.16
N ILE A 118 -55.43 -21.66 17.38
CA ILE A 118 -55.97 -22.32 16.18
C ILE A 118 -55.24 -23.66 15.96
N LEU A 119 -55.69 -24.72 16.62
CA LEU A 119 -55.96 -26.01 15.97
C LEU A 119 -56.82 -26.92 16.89
N HIS A 120 -58.12 -26.94 16.55
CA HIS A 120 -59.18 -27.93 16.74
C HIS A 120 -59.31 -28.76 18.03
#